data_AF-A0A9X2GXR7-F1
#
_entry.id   AF-A0A9X2GXR7-F1
#
_cell.length_a   1.000
_cell.length_b   1.000
_cell.length_c   1.000
_cell.angle_alpha   90.00
_cell.angle_beta   90.00
_cell.angle_gamma   90.00
#
_symmetry.space_group_name_H-M   'P 1'
#
loop_
_entity.id
_entity.type
_entity.pdbx_description
1 polymer ?
#
loop_
_entity_poly.entity_id
_entity_poly.type
_entity_poly.pdbx_seq_one_letter_code
_entity_poly.pdbx_strand_id
1 'polypeptide(L)' 'MDGGADWTGEAGDAAAATDQYAALLPIRERVLSTEHPDTLTTRNNLAYWTEEAEGTEPGGG' A
#
# COMPACT_ATOMS: atom_id res chain seq x y z
N MET A 1 -30.49 2.22 8.87
CA MET A 1 -30.01 1.45 7.70
C MET A 1 -28.55 1.84 7.56
N ASP A 2 -27.68 1.24 8.36
CA ASP A 2 -26.25 1.52 8.38
C ASP A 2 -25.60 0.65 7.29
N GLY A 3 -25.65 1.14 6.06
CA GLY A 3 -25.00 0.50 4.91
C GLY A 3 -23.53 0.89 4.85
N GLY A 4 -22.65 0.15 5.52
CA GLY A 4 -21.23 0.48 5.56
C GLY A 4 -20.27 -0.71 5.63
N ALA A 5 -20.59 -1.84 4.98
CA ALA A 5 -19.86 -3.08 5.27
C ALA A 5 -19.41 -3.95 4.08
N ASP A 6 -19.40 -3.48 2.82
CA ASP A 6 -19.07 -4.39 1.69
C ASP A 6 -17.87 -4.03 0.80
N TRP A 7 -17.22 -2.87 0.95
CA TRP A 7 -16.04 -2.55 0.11
C TRP A 7 -14.68 -2.81 0.80
N THR A 8 -14.68 -3.30 2.04
CA THR A 8 -13.44 -3.40 2.84
C THR A 8 -12.60 -4.65 2.54
N GLY A 9 -13.10 -5.61 1.76
CA GLY A 9 -12.33 -6.84 1.46
C GLY A 9 -11.07 -6.58 0.64
N GLU A 10 -11.18 -5.77 -0.42
CA GLU A 10 -10.07 -5.46 -1.33
C GLU A 10 -9.31 -4.19 -0.88
N ALA A 11 -10.05 -3.17 -0.44
CA ALA A 11 -9.46 -1.94 0.11
C ALA A 11 -8.74 -2.16 1.44
N GLY A 12 -9.21 -3.10 2.27
CA GLY A 12 -8.53 -3.49 3.50
C GLY A 12 -7.23 -4.24 3.24
N ASP A 13 -7.16 -5.00 2.14
CA ASP A 13 -5.95 -5.68 1.70
C ASP A 13 -4.91 -4.68 1.17
N ALA A 14 -5.35 -3.68 0.38
CA ALA A 14 -4.48 -2.62 -0.12
C ALA A 14 -3.89 -1.74 1.00
N ALA A 15 -4.71 -1.37 1.99
CA ALA A 15 -4.23 -0.62 3.16
C ALA A 15 -3.25 -1.45 4.01
N ALA A 16 -3.54 -2.74 4.22
CA ALA A 16 -2.64 -3.64 4.94
C ALA A 16 -1.32 -3.89 4.19
N ALA A 17 -1.37 -4.02 2.86
CA ALA A 17 -0.19 -4.14 2.02
C ALA A 17 0.68 -2.88 2.09
N THR A 18 0.06 -1.70 2.04
CA THR A 18 0.75 -0.40 2.16
C THR A 18 1.50 -0.29 3.48
N ASP A 19 0.86 -0.62 4.61
CA ASP A 19 1.51 -0.58 5.94
C ASP A 19 2.71 -1.54 6.03
N GLN A 20 2.56 -2.76 5.50
CA GLN A 20 3.63 -3.76 5.47
C GLN A 20 4.83 -3.29 4.62
N TYR A 21 4.59 -2.74 3.42
CA TYR A 21 5.65 -2.25 2.57
C TYR A 21 6.32 -0.99 3.15
N ALA A 22 5.56 -0.11 3.81
CA ALA A 22 6.09 1.06 4.50
C ALA A 22 6.99 0.68 5.68
N ALA A 23 6.65 -0.37 6.43
CA ALA A 23 7.48 -0.90 7.51
C ALA A 23 8.74 -1.61 7.00
N LEU A 24 8.66 -2.31 5.87
CA LEU A 24 9.78 -3.04 5.26
C LEU A 24 10.80 -2.14 4.57
N LEU A 25 10.37 -1.00 4.02
CA LEU A 25 11.22 -0.09 3.26
C LEU A 25 12.47 0.39 4.02
N PRO A 26 12.38 0.93 5.26
CA PRO A 26 13.57 1.39 5.98
C PRO A 26 14.53 0.25 6.38
N ILE A 27 14.00 -0.97 6.54
CA ILE A 27 14.81 -2.16 6.83
C ILE A 27 15.60 -2.55 5.58
N ARG A 28 14.94 -2.59 4.41
CA ARG A 28 15.60 -2.88 3.13
C ARG A 28 16.62 -1.81 2.76
N GLU A 29 16.31 -0.53 2.98
CA GLU A 29 17.26 0.57 2.76
C GLU A 29 18.52 0.44 3.63
N ARG A 30 18.39 -0.01 4.88
CA ARG A 30 19.55 -0.24 5.76
C ARG A 30 20.36 -1.49 5.43
N VAL A 31 19.70 -2.58 5.04
CA VAL A 31 20.36 -3.88 4.81
C VAL A 31 20.93 -3.98 3.39
N LEU A 32 20.18 -3.49 2.40
CA LEU A 32 20.49 -3.68 0.98
C LEU A 32 20.99 -2.39 0.30
N SER A 33 20.85 -1.23 0.93
CA SER A 33 21.00 0.12 0.35
C SER A 33 19.81 0.58 -0.50
N THR A 34 19.75 1.89 -0.74
CA THR A 34 18.62 2.57 -1.41
C THR A 34 18.54 2.24 -2.91
N GLU A 35 19.68 1.88 -3.51
CA GLU A 35 19.82 1.57 -4.94
C GLU A 35 19.61 0.08 -5.26
N HIS A 36 19.41 -0.75 -4.24
CA HIS A 36 19.23 -2.19 -4.46
C HIS A 36 17.92 -2.47 -5.19
N PRO A 37 17.91 -3.39 -6.19
CA PRO A 37 16.70 -3.73 -6.93
C PRO A 37 15.53 -4.13 -6.03
N ASP A 38 15.74 -4.91 -4.96
CA ASP A 38 14.68 -5.24 -3.98
C ASP A 38 14.08 -4.02 -3.27
N THR A 39 14.91 -3.01 -2.93
CA THR A 39 14.45 -1.77 -2.32
C THR A 39 13.61 -0.97 -3.32
N LEU A 40 14.04 -0.90 -4.58
CA LEU A 40 13.28 -0.24 -5.65
C LEU A 40 11.95 -0.94 -5.94
N THR A 41 11.92 -2.28 -5.97
CA THR A 41 10.69 -3.07 -6.11
C THR A 41 9.73 -2.81 -4.94
N THR A 42 10.26 -2.69 -3.72
CA THR A 42 9.46 -2.35 -2.54
C THR A 42 8.82 -0.97 -2.65
N ARG A 43 9.56 0.03 -3.14
CA ARG A 43 9.02 1.39 -3.36
C ARG A 43 7.94 1.41 -4.44
N ASN A 44 8.14 0.69 -5.54
CA ASN A 44 7.14 0.58 -6.61
C ASN A 44 5.85 -0.09 -6.11
N ASN A 45 5.97 -1.19 -5.35
CA ASN A 45 4.82 -1.86 -4.77
C ASN A 45 4.10 -0.96 -3.77
N LEU A 46 4.84 -0.22 -2.93
CA LEU A 46 4.25 0.72 -1.99
C LEU A 46 3.43 1.81 -2.70
N ALA A 47 3.95 2.39 -3.78
CA ALA A 47 3.24 3.39 -4.56
C ALA A 47 1.95 2.82 -5.19
N TYR A 48 2.01 1.60 -5.76
CA TYR A 48 0.85 0.93 -6.33
C TYR A 48 -0.26 0.70 -5.28
N TRP A 49 0.07 0.14 -4.13
CA TRP A 49 -0.92 -0.13 -3.08
C TRP A 49 -1.44 1.14 -2.40
N THR A 50 -0.63 2.20 -2.36
CA THR A 50 -1.08 3.51 -1.88
C THR A 50 -2.10 4.11 -2.84
N GLU A 51 -1.86 4.06 -4.16
CA GLU A 51 -2.82 4.55 -5.17
C GLU A 51 -4.12 3.74 -5.17
N GLU A 52 -4.06 2.41 -5.00
CA GLU A 52 -5.25 1.56 -4.88
C GLU A 52 -6.03 1.82 -3.58
N ALA A 53 -5.33 2.10 -2.47
CA ALA A 53 -5.95 2.47 -1.20
C ALA A 53 -6.59 3.86 -1.26
N GLU A 54 -5.97 4.81 -1.97
CA GLU A 54 -6.49 6.17 -2.20
C GLU A 54 -7.63 6.20 -3.22
N GLY A 55 -7.64 5.30 -4.21
CA GLY A 55 -8.71 5.14 -5.20
C GLY A 55 -10.04 4.65 -4.61
N THR A 56 -10.07 4.26 -3.33
CA THR A 56 -11.29 3.95 -2.58
C THR A 56 -11.85 5.20 -1.88
N GLU A 57 -11.95 6.33 -2.58
CA GLU A 57 -12.87 7.40 -2.21
C GLU A 57 -14.26 7.06 -2.76
N PRO A 58 -15.31 6.85 -1.92
CA PRO A 58 -16.68 6.77 -2.41
C PRO A 58 -17.17 8.18 -2.75
N GLY A 59 -16.75 8.73 -3.90
CA GLY A 59 -17.21 10.05 -4.31
C GLY A 59 -16.65 10.59 -5.62
N GLY A 60 -17.42 10.45 -6.69
CA GLY A 60 -17.36 11.28 -7.90
C GLY A 60 -17.37 10.43 -9.18
N GLY A 61 -18.47 10.26 -9.91
CA GLY A 61 -19.55 11.20 -10.19
C GLY A 61 -19.41 11.71 -11.61
#